data_AF-A0A540W3D3-F1
#
_entry.id   AF-A0A540W3D3-F1
#
_cell.length_a   1.000
_cell.length_b   1.000
_cell.length_c   1.000
_cell.angle_alpha   90.00
_cell.angle_beta   90.00
_cell.angle_gamma   90.00
#
_symmetry.space_group_name_H-M   'P 1'
#
loop_
_entity.id
_entity.type
_entity.pdbx_description
1 polymer ?
#
loop_
_entity_poly.entity_id
_entity_poly.type
_entity_poly.pdbx_seq_one_letter_code
_entity_poly.pdbx_strand_id
1 'polypeptide(L)'
;MEHITFLVAVVIVTALAFDFTNGFHDTANAMATSIATGALRPKVAVTISAILNFAGAFLSVKVAGTISGGIVNEKAGLHPSVIFAALAGAILWNLLTWLRGLPSSSSHALYGGLIGATLVGAGLHAVNFSVVVTKILIPAVASPIVAGLAAWGATKAAYLITRKAGEAAAEKTFRKGQIASSSLVSIAHGTSDGQKTMGIITLALISAGALPKHSLPPTWVIVAAGAAMALGTYMGGWRIIRSLGKGLTEVRPPQGLASETATAAVILTSSHMGYGLSTTQVVGGGVMGAGLGRSGGKVRWGMARRMVYSWGLTLPAAAVVSGAAAFVADQGTWGVLVVGTALVLGAGAMWLLSRRTPVTAANVNEVTPVDVTPAQTAAATPSPATTTVAA
;
A
#
# COMPACT_ATOMS: atom_id res chain seq x y z
N MET A 1 5.02 -32.32 -11.33
CA MET A 1 5.53 -30.93 -11.40
C MET A 1 6.41 -30.77 -12.63
N GLU A 2 5.94 -31.22 -13.80
CA GLU A 2 6.73 -31.20 -15.03
C GLU A 2 6.42 -29.91 -15.79
N HIS A 3 7.46 -29.09 -15.92
CA HIS A 3 7.59 -27.84 -16.71
C HIS A 3 6.79 -26.61 -16.22
N ILE A 4 7.25 -25.99 -15.12
CA ILE A 4 7.10 -24.52 -14.98
C ILE A 4 7.84 -23.89 -16.16
N THR A 5 7.10 -23.29 -17.09
CA THR A 5 7.72 -22.60 -18.23
C THR A 5 8.57 -21.45 -17.72
N PHE A 6 9.63 -21.09 -18.44
CA PHE A 6 10.51 -19.97 -18.08
C PHE A 6 9.72 -18.69 -17.77
N LEU A 7 8.67 -18.41 -18.54
CA LEU A 7 7.80 -17.25 -18.34
C LEU A 7 7.03 -17.29 -17.01
N VAL A 8 6.56 -18.47 -16.58
CA VAL A 8 5.88 -18.62 -15.28
C VAL A 8 6.87 -18.37 -14.13
N ALA A 9 8.11 -18.85 -14.24
CA ALA A 9 9.15 -18.53 -13.26
C ALA A 9 9.41 -17.02 -13.17
N VAL A 10 9.47 -16.32 -14.31
CA VAL A 10 9.60 -14.86 -14.37
C VAL A 10 8.39 -14.17 -13.72
N VAL A 11 7.16 -14.64 -13.97
CA VAL A 11 5.94 -14.11 -13.33
C VAL A 11 5.99 -14.31 -11.82
N ILE A 12 6.41 -15.47 -11.33
CA ILE A 12 6.53 -15.75 -9.89
C ILE A 12 7.53 -14.79 -9.26
N VAL A 13 8.73 -14.63 -9.84
CA VAL A 13 9.74 -13.70 -9.33
C VAL A 13 9.21 -12.26 -9.34
N THR A 14 8.51 -11.87 -10.39
CA THR A 14 7.92 -10.53 -10.51
C THR A 14 6.80 -10.31 -9.49
N ALA A 15 5.98 -11.33 -9.21
CA ALA A 15 4.94 -11.27 -8.19
C ALA A 15 5.54 -11.14 -6.78
N LEU A 16 6.59 -11.89 -6.48
CA LEU A 16 7.32 -11.76 -5.22
C LEU A 16 8.01 -10.39 -5.10
N ALA A 17 8.55 -9.86 -6.20
CA ALA A 17 9.07 -8.49 -6.23
C ALA A 17 7.96 -7.46 -5.98
N PHE A 18 6.77 -7.63 -6.57
CA PHE A 18 5.61 -6.81 -6.26
C PHE A 18 5.26 -6.88 -4.78
N ASP A 19 5.20 -8.06 -4.18
CA ASP A 19 4.84 -8.24 -2.78
C ASP A 19 5.86 -7.63 -1.82
N PHE A 20 7.15 -7.76 -2.16
CA PHE A 20 8.22 -7.07 -1.49
C PHE A 20 8.05 -5.55 -1.59
N THR A 21 7.72 -5.04 -2.79
CA THR A 21 7.48 -3.59 -2.95
C THR A 21 6.26 -3.13 -2.16
N ASN A 22 5.23 -3.96 -2.09
CA ASN A 22 4.03 -3.71 -1.32
C ASN A 22 4.33 -3.67 0.18
N GLY A 23 5.08 -4.65 0.70
CA GLY A 23 5.47 -4.71 2.11
C GLY A 23 6.19 -3.43 2.57
N PHE A 24 7.15 -2.94 1.77
CA PHE A 24 7.86 -1.70 2.12
C PHE A 24 6.94 -0.47 2.03
N HIS A 25 6.07 -0.39 1.00
CA HIS A 25 5.18 0.75 0.75
C HIS A 25 4.15 0.90 1.88
N ASP A 26 3.50 -0.22 2.21
CA ASP A 26 2.40 -0.28 3.15
C ASP A 26 2.83 -0.44 4.62
N THR A 27 4.14 -0.56 4.91
CA THR A 27 4.65 -0.51 6.29
C THR A 27 4.14 0.74 7.02
N ALA A 28 3.97 1.85 6.30
CA ALA A 28 3.45 3.10 6.84
C ALA A 28 2.01 2.97 7.36
N ASN A 29 1.19 2.11 6.76
CA ASN A 29 -0.20 1.90 7.16
C ASN A 29 -0.31 1.27 8.55
N ALA A 30 0.63 0.38 8.90
CA ALA A 30 0.63 -0.29 10.20
C ALA A 30 1.42 0.47 11.28
N MET A 31 2.49 1.18 10.90
CA MET A 31 3.48 1.67 11.87
C MET A 31 3.69 3.19 11.90
N ALA A 32 3.16 3.97 10.95
CA ALA A 32 3.42 5.41 10.94
C ALA A 32 2.85 6.12 12.19
N THR A 33 1.67 5.71 12.65
CA THR A 33 1.01 6.25 13.83
C THR A 33 1.74 5.91 15.13
N SER A 34 2.18 4.66 15.30
CA SER A 34 2.92 4.21 16.49
C SER A 34 4.35 4.78 16.55
N ILE A 35 4.96 5.05 15.39
CA ILE A 35 6.23 5.78 15.30
C ILE A 35 6.03 7.27 15.60
N ALA A 36 4.98 7.89 15.06
CA ALA A 36 4.71 9.32 15.23
C ALA A 36 4.35 9.70 16.67
N THR A 37 3.63 8.85 17.41
CA THR A 37 3.34 9.03 18.85
C THR A 37 4.54 8.68 19.74
N GLY A 38 5.60 8.12 19.15
CA GLY A 38 6.76 7.56 19.84
C GLY A 38 6.46 6.28 20.62
N ALA A 39 5.31 5.64 20.41
CA ALA A 39 4.94 4.40 21.11
C ALA A 39 5.95 3.29 20.80
N LEU A 40 6.47 3.25 19.57
CA LEU A 40 7.53 2.37 19.14
C LEU A 40 8.68 3.15 18.48
N ARG A 41 9.91 2.68 18.70
CA ARG A 41 11.07 3.15 17.93
C ARG A 41 10.95 2.64 16.49
N PRO A 42 11.36 3.42 15.46
CA PRO A 42 11.17 3.07 14.05
C PRO A 42 11.63 1.65 13.69
N LYS A 43 12.85 1.25 14.09
CA LYS A 43 13.38 -0.09 13.78
C LYS A 43 12.65 -1.23 14.51
N VAL A 44 12.18 -0.98 15.73
CA VAL A 44 11.39 -1.96 16.50
C VAL A 44 10.02 -2.14 15.84
N ALA A 45 9.38 -1.04 15.45
CA ALA A 45 8.08 -1.04 14.79
C ALA A 45 8.08 -1.88 13.51
N VAL A 46 9.04 -1.65 12.60
CA VAL A 46 9.12 -2.42 11.34
C VAL A 46 9.50 -3.88 11.55
N THR A 47 10.23 -4.21 12.62
CA THR A 47 10.58 -5.61 12.96
C THR A 47 9.36 -6.37 13.44
N ILE A 48 8.58 -5.79 14.36
CA ILE A 48 7.32 -6.36 14.82
C ILE A 48 6.36 -6.53 13.64
N SER A 49 6.22 -5.48 12.83
CA SER A 49 5.34 -5.50 11.66
C SER A 49 5.72 -6.59 10.67
N ALA A 50 7.02 -6.78 10.37
CA ALA A 50 7.48 -7.83 9.46
C ALA A 50 7.13 -9.25 9.96
N ILE A 51 7.35 -9.54 11.24
CA ILE A 51 7.02 -10.84 11.84
C ILE A 51 5.51 -11.09 11.79
N LEU A 52 4.72 -10.07 12.14
CA LEU A 52 3.26 -10.18 12.17
C LEU A 52 2.64 -10.22 10.77
N ASN A 53 3.23 -9.53 9.79
CA ASN A 53 2.84 -9.63 8.38
C ASN A 53 3.09 -11.03 7.86
N PHE A 54 4.25 -11.63 8.18
CA PHE A 54 4.55 -13.02 7.84
C PHE A 54 3.52 -13.97 8.46
N ALA A 55 3.25 -13.85 9.76
CA ALA A 55 2.26 -14.68 10.43
C ALA A 55 0.83 -14.50 9.87
N GLY A 56 0.44 -13.25 9.60
CA GLY A 56 -0.86 -12.90 9.03
C GLY A 56 -1.11 -13.56 7.68
N ALA A 57 -0.07 -13.75 6.87
CA ALA A 57 -0.15 -14.40 5.57
C ALA A 57 -0.73 -15.83 5.62
N PHE A 58 -0.63 -16.52 6.77
CA PHE A 58 -1.15 -17.89 6.97
C PHE A 58 -2.59 -17.93 7.49
N LEU A 59 -3.20 -16.79 7.84
CA LEU A 59 -4.49 -16.78 8.53
C LEU A 59 -5.70 -16.94 7.61
N SER A 60 -5.56 -16.70 6.30
CA SER A 60 -6.66 -16.82 5.35
C SER A 60 -6.15 -16.95 3.91
N VAL A 61 -6.99 -17.53 3.05
CA VAL A 61 -6.76 -17.69 1.59
C VAL A 61 -7.95 -17.23 0.73
N LYS A 62 -8.97 -16.62 1.34
CA LYS A 62 -10.22 -16.18 0.67
C LYS A 62 -10.03 -15.05 -0.34
N VAL A 63 -9.18 -14.07 -0.03
CA VAL A 63 -8.84 -12.96 -0.93
C VAL A 63 -8.05 -13.49 -2.13
N ALA A 64 -7.16 -14.47 -1.91
CA ALA A 64 -6.40 -15.10 -3.00
C ALA A 64 -7.34 -15.71 -4.04
N GLY A 65 -8.38 -16.44 -3.59
CA GLY A 65 -9.40 -17.01 -4.48
C GLY A 65 -10.21 -15.95 -5.24
N THR A 66 -10.42 -14.76 -4.67
CA THR A 66 -11.09 -13.65 -5.36
C THR A 66 -10.25 -13.11 -6.52
N ILE A 67 -8.92 -13.16 -6.41
CA ILE A 67 -8.02 -12.74 -7.48
C ILE A 67 -7.88 -13.82 -8.55
N SER A 68 -7.61 -15.06 -8.15
CA SER A 68 -7.31 -16.14 -9.11
C SER A 68 -8.51 -16.57 -9.95
N GLY A 69 -9.74 -16.47 -9.42
CA GLY A 69 -10.94 -16.88 -10.15
C GLY A 69 -12.11 -15.89 -10.14
N GLY A 70 -11.99 -14.77 -9.43
CA GLY A 70 -13.07 -13.78 -9.32
C GLY A 70 -12.98 -12.66 -10.37
N ILE A 71 -11.81 -12.03 -10.50
CA ILE A 71 -11.63 -10.83 -11.36
C ILE A 71 -11.44 -11.23 -12.83
N VAL A 72 -10.61 -12.24 -13.07
CA VAL A 72 -10.28 -12.74 -14.40
C VAL A 72 -11.04 -14.03 -14.65
N ASN A 73 -11.63 -14.15 -15.84
CA ASN A 73 -12.27 -15.38 -16.28
C ASN A 73 -11.20 -16.40 -16.68
N GLU A 74 -10.99 -17.42 -15.84
CA GLU A 74 -10.04 -18.52 -16.08
C GLU A 74 -10.33 -19.31 -17.39
N LYS A 75 -11.53 -19.17 -17.98
CA LYS A 75 -11.89 -19.80 -19.26
C LYS A 75 -11.43 -18.99 -20.47
N ALA A 76 -11.04 -17.73 -20.30
CA ALA A 76 -10.61 -16.86 -21.39
C ALA A 76 -9.18 -17.13 -21.89
N GLY A 77 -8.48 -18.13 -21.32
CA GLY A 77 -7.15 -18.54 -21.81
C GLY A 77 -6.07 -17.50 -21.54
N LEU A 78 -6.00 -16.93 -20.33
CA LEU A 78 -5.05 -15.87 -20.02
C LEU A 78 -3.60 -16.38 -20.07
N HIS A 79 -2.80 -15.81 -20.97
CA HIS A 79 -1.38 -16.15 -21.08
C HIS A 79 -0.55 -15.55 -19.93
N PRO A 80 0.49 -16.25 -19.42
CA PRO A 80 1.38 -15.72 -18.38
C PRO A 80 2.06 -14.39 -18.73
N SER A 81 2.24 -14.06 -20.02
CA SER A 81 2.77 -12.76 -20.48
C SER A 81 1.87 -11.59 -20.08
N VAL A 82 0.55 -11.79 -20.06
CA VAL A 82 -0.42 -10.77 -19.66
C VAL A 82 -0.34 -10.52 -18.16
N ILE A 83 -0.18 -11.59 -17.36
CA ILE A 83 0.01 -11.48 -15.90
C ILE A 83 1.35 -10.79 -15.58
N PHE A 84 2.40 -11.11 -16.35
CA PHE A 84 3.69 -10.42 -16.25
C PHE A 84 3.56 -8.92 -16.52
N ALA A 85 2.87 -8.54 -17.60
CA ALA A 85 2.61 -7.14 -17.92
C ALA A 85 1.78 -6.41 -16.85
N ALA A 86 0.77 -7.08 -16.28
CA ALA A 86 -0.02 -6.59 -15.16
C ALA A 86 0.86 -6.24 -13.95
N LEU A 87 1.75 -7.15 -13.57
CA LEU A 87 2.66 -6.96 -12.45
C LEU A 87 3.70 -5.87 -12.74
N ALA A 88 4.28 -5.85 -13.94
CA ALA A 88 5.26 -4.84 -14.32
C ALA A 88 4.69 -3.42 -14.21
N GLY A 89 3.49 -3.18 -14.76
CA GLY A 89 2.83 -1.89 -14.67
C GLY A 89 2.43 -1.51 -13.25
N ALA A 90 1.93 -2.47 -12.46
CA ALA A 90 1.60 -2.25 -11.06
C ALA A 90 2.84 -1.90 -10.20
N ILE A 91 3.98 -2.58 -10.40
CA ILE A 91 5.24 -2.28 -9.71
C ILE A 91 5.74 -0.89 -10.08
N LEU A 92 5.77 -0.55 -11.37
CA LEU A 92 6.22 0.76 -11.82
C LEU A 92 5.37 1.89 -11.21
N TRP A 93 4.05 1.69 -11.13
CA TRP A 93 3.15 2.65 -10.50
C TRP A 93 3.40 2.77 -8.98
N ASN A 94 3.58 1.64 -8.27
CA ASN A 94 3.89 1.66 -6.83
C ASN A 94 5.22 2.35 -6.54
N LEU A 95 6.26 2.09 -7.32
CA LEU A 95 7.56 2.73 -7.16
C LEU A 95 7.50 4.23 -7.46
N LEU A 96 6.72 4.64 -8.47
CA LEU A 96 6.51 6.06 -8.79
C LEU A 96 5.83 6.79 -7.64
N THR A 97 4.75 6.24 -7.09
CA THR A 97 4.02 6.85 -5.97
C THR A 97 4.88 6.89 -4.71
N TRP A 98 5.67 5.85 -4.44
CA TRP A 98 6.66 5.85 -3.36
C TRP A 98 7.73 6.94 -3.53
N LEU A 99 8.31 7.08 -4.72
CA LEU A 99 9.32 8.09 -5.00
C LEU A 99 8.79 9.50 -4.73
N ARG A 100 7.50 9.72 -5.05
CA ARG A 100 6.79 10.98 -4.80
C ARG A 100 6.24 11.12 -3.37
N GLY A 101 6.39 10.10 -2.51
CA GLY A 101 5.84 10.09 -1.15
C GLY A 101 4.31 10.15 -1.10
N LEU A 102 3.63 9.74 -2.18
CA LEU A 102 2.18 9.75 -2.26
C LEU A 102 1.62 8.47 -1.63
N PRO A 103 0.74 8.56 -0.61
CA PRO A 103 0.06 7.39 -0.04
C PRO A 103 -0.98 6.85 -1.04
N SER A 104 -0.50 6.00 -1.95
CA SER A 104 -1.28 5.27 -2.95
C SER A 104 -1.63 3.87 -2.47
N SER A 105 -2.63 3.24 -3.10
CA SER A 105 -3.05 1.88 -2.77
C SER A 105 -2.38 0.86 -3.69
N SER A 106 -1.47 0.07 -3.13
CA SER A 106 -0.86 -1.06 -3.83
C SER A 106 -1.89 -2.09 -4.30
N SER A 107 -2.97 -2.32 -3.55
CA SER A 107 -4.09 -3.18 -3.99
C SER A 107 -4.70 -2.69 -5.29
N HIS A 108 -5.02 -1.40 -5.38
CA HIS A 108 -5.65 -0.82 -6.57
C HIS A 108 -4.69 -0.74 -7.75
N ALA A 109 -3.38 -0.60 -7.49
CA ALA A 109 -2.38 -0.71 -8.53
C ALA A 109 -2.36 -2.13 -9.11
N LEU A 110 -2.42 -3.16 -8.27
CA LEU A 110 -2.51 -4.56 -8.72
C LEU A 110 -3.80 -4.85 -9.47
N TYR A 111 -4.95 -4.48 -8.92
CA TYR A 111 -6.24 -4.71 -9.57
C TYR A 111 -6.37 -3.93 -10.86
N GLY A 112 -5.97 -2.65 -10.87
CA GLY A 112 -5.90 -1.85 -12.08
C GLY A 112 -5.00 -2.50 -13.12
N GLY A 113 -3.81 -2.93 -12.72
CA GLY A 113 -2.87 -3.58 -13.62
C GLY A 113 -3.42 -4.88 -14.22
N LEU A 114 -4.04 -5.73 -13.39
CA LEU A 114 -4.66 -6.97 -13.85
C LEU A 114 -5.84 -6.70 -14.79
N ILE A 115 -6.71 -5.74 -14.47
CA ILE A 115 -7.84 -5.34 -15.32
C ILE A 115 -7.31 -4.82 -16.66
N GLY A 116 -6.41 -3.84 -16.64
CA GLY A 116 -5.89 -3.20 -17.86
C GLY A 116 -5.15 -4.17 -18.77
N ALA A 117 -4.26 -5.00 -18.21
CA ALA A 117 -3.55 -6.01 -18.98
C ALA A 117 -4.49 -7.06 -19.55
N THR A 118 -5.47 -7.53 -18.77
CA THR A 118 -6.47 -8.52 -19.23
C THR A 118 -7.36 -7.96 -20.32
N LEU A 119 -7.79 -6.70 -20.21
CA LEU A 119 -8.62 -6.06 -21.25
C LEU A 119 -7.91 -5.99 -22.59
N VAL A 120 -6.61 -5.70 -22.59
CA VAL A 120 -5.80 -5.62 -23.81
C VAL A 120 -5.42 -7.01 -24.32
N GLY A 121 -4.94 -7.89 -23.44
CA GLY A 121 -4.38 -9.19 -23.82
C GLY A 121 -5.41 -10.31 -24.01
N ALA A 122 -6.63 -10.16 -23.50
CA ALA A 122 -7.68 -11.19 -23.59
C ALA A 122 -9.09 -10.63 -23.88
N GLY A 123 -9.25 -9.30 -23.95
CA GLY A 123 -10.51 -8.65 -24.30
C GLY A 123 -11.50 -8.48 -23.14
N LEU A 124 -12.63 -7.83 -23.44
CA LEU A 124 -13.65 -7.46 -22.44
C LEU A 124 -14.28 -8.65 -21.71
N HIS A 125 -14.48 -9.77 -22.41
CA HIS A 125 -15.12 -10.98 -21.87
C HIS A 125 -14.24 -11.72 -20.85
N ALA A 126 -12.94 -11.39 -20.79
CA ALA A 126 -12.00 -11.97 -19.84
C ALA A 126 -12.05 -11.30 -18.45
N VAL A 127 -12.71 -10.14 -18.33
CA VAL A 127 -12.86 -9.41 -17.05
C VAL A 127 -14.27 -9.55 -16.51
N ASN A 128 -14.39 -9.99 -15.25
CA ASN A 128 -15.66 -10.03 -14.55
C ASN A 128 -15.96 -8.66 -13.89
N PHE A 129 -16.57 -7.76 -14.65
CA PHE A 129 -16.90 -6.42 -14.17
C PHE A 129 -17.85 -6.41 -12.96
N SER A 130 -18.72 -7.41 -12.83
CA SER A 130 -19.60 -7.53 -11.65
C SER A 130 -18.77 -7.75 -10.37
N VAL A 131 -17.76 -8.63 -10.44
CA VAL A 131 -16.83 -8.84 -9.32
C VAL A 131 -15.98 -7.60 -9.08
N VAL A 132 -15.48 -6.93 -10.12
CA VAL A 132 -14.72 -5.68 -9.97
C VAL A 132 -15.53 -4.62 -9.21
N VAL A 133 -16.79 -4.42 -9.59
CA VAL A 133 -17.65 -3.43 -8.91
C VAL A 133 -17.93 -3.86 -7.47
N THR A 134 -18.40 -5.08 -7.26
CA THR A 134 -18.91 -5.54 -5.95
C THR A 134 -17.83 -5.85 -4.93
N LYS A 135 -16.68 -6.37 -5.36
CA LYS A 135 -15.59 -6.83 -4.50
C LYS A 135 -14.40 -5.88 -4.43
N ILE A 136 -14.32 -4.89 -5.33
CA ILE A 136 -13.19 -3.93 -5.37
C ILE A 136 -13.69 -2.49 -5.23
N LEU A 137 -14.49 -1.99 -6.19
CA LEU A 137 -14.85 -0.56 -6.24
C LEU A 137 -15.76 -0.12 -5.09
N ILE A 138 -16.79 -0.91 -4.77
CA ILE A 138 -17.69 -0.61 -3.64
C ILE A 138 -16.90 -0.61 -2.32
N PRO A 139 -16.12 -1.68 -1.98
CA PRO A 139 -15.27 -1.66 -0.80
C PRO A 139 -14.25 -0.52 -0.78
N ALA A 140 -13.69 -0.11 -1.91
CA ALA A 140 -12.73 1.00 -1.99
C ALA A 140 -13.30 2.34 -1.49
N VAL A 141 -14.58 2.59 -1.76
CA VAL A 141 -15.28 3.80 -1.30
C VAL A 141 -15.84 3.61 0.10
N ALA A 142 -16.47 2.46 0.38
CA ALA A 142 -17.15 2.23 1.65
C ALA A 142 -16.20 2.06 2.83
N SER A 143 -15.09 1.32 2.66
CA SER A 143 -14.18 0.98 3.74
C SER A 143 -13.50 2.16 4.45
N PRO A 144 -12.98 3.21 3.77
CA PRO A 144 -12.44 4.38 4.47
C PRO A 144 -13.51 5.10 5.29
N ILE A 145 -14.76 5.14 4.81
CA ILE A 145 -15.88 5.77 5.52
C ILE A 145 -16.24 4.97 6.76
N VAL A 146 -16.40 3.65 6.63
CA VAL A 146 -16.72 2.76 7.76
C VAL A 146 -15.62 2.81 8.82
N ALA A 147 -14.35 2.74 8.41
CA ALA A 147 -13.22 2.84 9.33
C ALA A 147 -13.14 4.21 10.00
N GLY A 148 -13.40 5.28 9.25
CA GLY A 148 -13.44 6.64 9.79
C GLY A 148 -14.55 6.85 10.81
N LEU A 149 -15.77 6.39 10.54
CA LEU A 149 -16.89 6.49 11.48
C LEU A 149 -16.63 5.65 12.75
N ALA A 150 -16.13 4.42 12.59
CA ALA A 150 -15.76 3.56 13.70
C ALA A 150 -14.64 4.19 14.56
N ALA A 151 -13.59 4.71 13.94
CA ALA A 151 -12.49 5.38 14.62
C ALA A 151 -12.91 6.68 15.31
N TRP A 152 -13.80 7.46 14.69
CA TRP A 152 -14.39 8.66 15.29
C TRP A 152 -15.17 8.34 16.56
N GLY A 153 -16.05 7.34 16.50
CA GLY A 153 -16.84 6.88 17.64
C GLY A 153 -15.98 6.31 18.75
N ALA A 154 -15.02 5.44 18.41
CA ALA A 154 -14.07 4.86 19.36
C ALA A 154 -13.20 5.93 20.03
N THR A 155 -12.78 6.95 19.29
CA THR A 155 -12.02 8.07 19.85
C THR A 155 -12.87 8.85 20.85
N LYS A 156 -14.11 9.21 20.51
CA LYS A 156 -15.02 9.87 21.45
C LYS A 156 -15.22 9.05 22.72
N ALA A 157 -15.48 7.75 22.58
CA ALA A 157 -15.65 6.86 23.72
C ALA A 157 -14.38 6.83 24.60
N ALA A 158 -13.19 6.70 24.00
CA ALA A 158 -11.93 6.68 24.72
C ALA A 158 -11.72 7.97 25.57
N TYR A 159 -11.97 9.14 25.00
CA TYR A 159 -11.84 10.42 25.72
C TYR A 159 -12.94 10.62 26.77
N LEU A 160 -14.16 10.13 26.52
CA LEU A 160 -15.26 10.22 27.49
C LEU A 160 -14.99 9.34 28.72
N ILE A 161 -14.55 8.09 28.51
CA ILE A 161 -14.24 7.14 29.59
C ILE A 161 -13.05 7.63 30.42
N THR A 162 -12.05 8.25 29.78
CA THR A 162 -10.83 8.69 30.46
C THR A 162 -10.86 10.14 30.94
N ARG A 163 -11.99 10.85 30.80
CA ARG A 163 -12.14 12.25 31.21
C ARG A 163 -11.82 12.51 32.69
N LYS A 164 -12.01 11.51 33.56
CA LYS A 164 -11.75 11.60 35.00
C LYS A 164 -10.39 11.02 35.41
N ALA A 165 -9.65 10.42 34.47
CA ALA A 165 -8.34 9.83 34.75
C ALA A 165 -7.24 10.90 34.68
N GLY A 166 -6.17 10.75 35.48
CA GLY A 166 -5.00 11.60 35.37
C GLY A 166 -4.35 11.46 33.99
N GLU A 167 -4.05 12.58 33.33
CA GLU A 167 -3.60 12.62 31.93
C GLU A 167 -2.37 11.73 31.68
N ALA A 168 -1.38 11.76 32.59
CA ALA A 168 -0.15 10.98 32.47
C ALA A 168 -0.37 9.45 32.57
N ALA A 169 -1.26 9.02 33.47
CA ALA A 169 -1.56 7.60 33.67
C ALA A 169 -2.40 7.05 32.51
N ALA A 170 -3.35 7.84 32.02
CA ALA A 170 -4.13 7.52 30.83
C ALA A 170 -3.22 7.38 29.61
N GLU A 171 -2.32 8.34 29.38
CA GLU A 171 -1.42 8.32 28.22
C GLU A 171 -0.48 7.10 28.23
N LYS A 172 0.08 6.73 29.38
CA LYS A 172 0.92 5.52 29.52
C LYS A 172 0.15 4.25 29.15
N THR A 173 -1.11 4.16 29.57
CA THR A 173 -1.98 3.02 29.27
C THR A 173 -2.34 2.96 27.79
N PHE A 174 -2.74 4.10 27.21
CA PHE A 174 -3.02 4.20 25.78
C PHE A 174 -1.81 3.89 24.91
N ARG A 175 -0.60 4.26 25.33
CA ARG A 175 0.64 3.91 24.61
C ARG A 175 0.84 2.40 24.55
N LYS A 176 0.59 1.67 25.65
CA LYS A 176 0.64 0.19 25.64
C LYS A 176 -0.43 -0.41 24.73
N GLY A 177 -1.66 0.11 24.80
CA GLY A 177 -2.75 -0.30 23.91
C GLY A 177 -2.42 -0.04 22.43
N GLN A 178 -1.78 1.08 22.12
CA GLN A 178 -1.37 1.42 20.76
C GLN A 178 -0.36 0.40 20.20
N ILE A 179 0.59 -0.08 21.03
CA ILE A 179 1.52 -1.13 20.60
C ILE A 179 0.76 -2.40 20.20
N ALA A 180 -0.25 -2.80 20.99
CA ALA A 180 -1.08 -3.97 20.67
C ALA A 180 -1.94 -3.76 19.42
N SER A 181 -2.56 -2.59 19.26
CA SER A 181 -3.42 -2.31 18.10
C SER A 181 -2.64 -2.12 16.79
N SER A 182 -1.49 -1.44 16.79
CA SER A 182 -0.58 -1.41 15.63
C SER A 182 -0.06 -2.81 15.24
N SER A 183 0.15 -3.68 16.24
CA SER A 183 0.45 -5.10 15.99
C SER A 183 -0.72 -5.82 15.31
N LEU A 184 -1.96 -5.59 15.78
CA LEU A 184 -3.16 -6.13 15.12
C LEU A 184 -3.33 -5.62 13.69
N VAL A 185 -3.03 -4.34 13.42
CA VAL A 185 -3.05 -3.80 12.05
C VAL A 185 -2.03 -4.52 11.16
N SER A 186 -0.84 -4.87 11.68
CA SER A 186 0.14 -5.66 10.92
C SER A 186 -0.39 -7.07 10.60
N ILE A 187 -0.95 -7.77 11.59
CA ILE A 187 -1.57 -9.08 11.34
C ILE A 187 -2.67 -8.98 10.27
N ALA A 188 -3.54 -7.97 10.40
CA ALA A 188 -4.62 -7.72 9.46
C ALA A 188 -4.09 -7.39 8.06
N HIS A 189 -3.03 -6.59 7.98
CA HIS A 189 -2.34 -6.26 6.73
C HIS A 189 -1.78 -7.51 6.07
N GLY A 190 -1.00 -8.32 6.79
CA GLY A 190 -0.48 -9.58 6.27
C GLY A 190 -1.58 -10.56 5.82
N THR A 191 -2.69 -10.61 6.57
CA THR A 191 -3.86 -11.42 6.22
C THR A 191 -4.52 -10.94 4.93
N SER A 192 -4.57 -9.64 4.67
CA SER A 192 -5.23 -9.11 3.47
C SER A 192 -4.31 -9.09 2.25
N ASP A 193 -3.09 -8.58 2.43
CA ASP A 193 -2.18 -8.24 1.35
C ASP A 193 -1.34 -9.42 0.87
N GLY A 194 -0.85 -10.26 1.78
CA GLY A 194 -0.09 -11.46 1.40
C GLY A 194 -0.90 -12.36 0.46
N GLN A 195 -2.21 -12.43 0.68
CA GLN A 195 -3.12 -13.17 -0.18
C GLN A 195 -3.21 -12.64 -1.62
N LYS A 196 -2.92 -11.36 -1.84
CA LYS A 196 -3.06 -10.77 -3.18
C LYS A 196 -2.02 -11.35 -4.13
N THR A 197 -0.78 -11.38 -3.67
CA THR A 197 0.34 -12.01 -4.38
C THR A 197 0.15 -13.52 -4.50
N MET A 198 -0.34 -14.18 -3.44
CA MET A 198 -0.69 -15.60 -3.51
C MET A 198 -1.71 -15.87 -4.63
N GLY A 199 -2.74 -15.02 -4.76
CA GLY A 199 -3.75 -15.11 -5.81
C GLY A 199 -3.18 -14.94 -7.21
N ILE A 200 -2.24 -14.00 -7.42
CA ILE A 200 -1.60 -13.79 -8.72
C ILE A 200 -0.68 -14.94 -9.11
N ILE A 201 0.14 -15.45 -8.17
CA ILE A 201 1.00 -16.61 -8.44
C ILE A 201 0.13 -17.83 -8.75
N THR A 202 -0.95 -18.04 -7.99
CA THR A 202 -1.90 -19.14 -8.24
C THR A 202 -2.57 -18.99 -9.61
N LEU A 203 -3.00 -17.78 -9.97
CA LEU A 203 -3.52 -17.48 -11.31
C LEU A 203 -2.51 -17.84 -12.39
N ALA A 204 -1.24 -17.47 -12.23
CA ALA A 204 -0.19 -17.78 -13.21
C ALA A 204 0.05 -19.29 -13.37
N LEU A 205 0.00 -20.04 -12.26
CA LEU A 205 0.11 -21.50 -12.28
C LEU A 205 -1.11 -22.17 -12.94
N ILE A 206 -2.32 -21.67 -12.70
CA ILE A 206 -3.55 -22.14 -13.35
C ILE A 206 -3.51 -21.83 -14.85
N SER A 207 -3.15 -20.60 -15.22
CA SER A 207 -2.97 -20.15 -16.62
C SER A 207 -1.97 -21.00 -17.40
N ALA A 208 -0.95 -21.54 -16.73
CA ALA A 208 0.05 -22.41 -17.34
C ALA A 208 -0.32 -23.91 -17.32
N GLY A 209 -1.50 -24.27 -16.78
CA GLY A 209 -1.93 -25.66 -16.64
C GLY A 209 -1.22 -26.44 -15.53
N ALA A 210 -0.41 -25.78 -14.69
CA ALA A 210 0.31 -26.40 -13.58
C ALA A 210 -0.58 -26.66 -12.35
N LEU A 211 -1.71 -25.95 -12.23
CA LEU A 211 -2.74 -26.19 -11.22
C LEU A 211 -4.14 -26.30 -11.86
N PRO A 212 -5.03 -27.14 -11.31
CA PRO A 212 -6.44 -27.15 -11.70
C PRO A 212 -7.11 -25.80 -11.46
N LYS A 213 -8.16 -25.50 -12.24
CA LYS A 213 -9.04 -24.34 -12.02
C LYS A 213 -9.59 -24.33 -10.60
N HIS A 214 -9.78 -23.15 -10.03
CA HIS A 214 -10.24 -22.96 -8.64
C HIS A 214 -9.34 -23.56 -7.54
N SER A 215 -8.09 -23.90 -7.84
CA SER A 215 -7.14 -24.35 -6.82
C SER A 215 -6.83 -23.24 -5.82
N LEU A 216 -6.70 -23.62 -4.55
CA LEU A 216 -6.16 -22.75 -3.52
C LEU A 216 -4.63 -22.59 -3.68
N PRO A 217 -4.04 -21.49 -3.19
CA PRO A 217 -2.60 -21.29 -3.22
C PRO A 217 -1.87 -22.42 -2.48
N PRO A 218 -0.89 -23.10 -3.12
CA PRO A 218 -0.04 -24.07 -2.45
C PRO A 218 0.73 -23.45 -1.28
N THR A 219 1.08 -24.26 -0.28
CA THR A 219 1.79 -23.78 0.93
C THR A 219 3.09 -23.04 0.60
N TRP A 220 3.85 -23.47 -0.41
CA TRP A 220 5.08 -22.77 -0.79
C TRP A 220 4.81 -21.35 -1.31
N VAL A 221 3.67 -21.12 -1.98
CA VAL A 221 3.24 -19.80 -2.44
C VAL A 221 2.93 -18.91 -1.24
N ILE A 222 2.23 -19.46 -0.23
CA ILE A 222 1.91 -18.76 1.01
C ILE A 222 3.20 -18.33 1.74
N VAL A 223 4.15 -19.27 1.89
CA VAL A 223 5.44 -19.01 2.54
C VAL A 223 6.26 -17.98 1.75
N ALA A 224 6.35 -18.11 0.43
CA ALA A 224 7.14 -17.22 -0.41
C ALA A 224 6.58 -15.79 -0.43
N ALA A 225 5.27 -15.63 -0.61
CA ALA A 225 4.60 -14.33 -0.57
C ALA A 225 4.73 -13.70 0.83
N GLY A 226 4.40 -14.45 1.88
CA GLY A 226 4.57 -13.99 3.27
C GLY A 226 6.00 -13.51 3.56
N ALA A 227 7.02 -14.26 3.12
CA ALA A 227 8.42 -13.90 3.31
C ALA A 227 8.81 -12.64 2.51
N ALA A 228 8.38 -12.52 1.25
CA ALA A 228 8.65 -11.35 0.41
C ALA A 228 8.04 -10.07 1.03
N MET A 229 6.77 -10.13 1.44
CA MET A 229 6.09 -9.05 2.13
C MET A 229 6.78 -8.68 3.46
N ALA A 230 7.18 -9.67 4.26
CA ALA A 230 7.88 -9.43 5.53
C ALA A 230 9.25 -8.76 5.33
N LEU A 231 10.03 -9.21 4.34
CA LEU A 231 11.32 -8.60 3.97
C LEU A 231 11.14 -7.16 3.50
N GLY A 232 10.15 -6.90 2.66
CA GLY A 232 9.78 -5.55 2.24
C GLY A 232 9.41 -4.67 3.44
N THR A 233 8.57 -5.21 4.33
CA THR A 233 8.13 -4.52 5.55
C THR A 233 9.31 -4.14 6.45
N TYR A 234 10.26 -5.05 6.61
CA TYR A 234 11.46 -4.82 7.42
C TYR A 234 12.37 -3.72 6.85
N MET A 235 12.49 -3.64 5.52
CA MET A 235 13.20 -2.54 4.86
C MET A 235 12.52 -1.19 5.09
N GLY A 236 11.20 -1.21 5.20
CA GLY A 236 10.34 -0.09 5.57
C GLY A 236 10.02 0.84 4.39
N GLY A 237 9.20 1.86 4.64
CA GLY A 237 8.76 2.82 3.63
C GLY A 237 8.99 4.25 4.07
N TRP A 238 10.21 4.60 4.48
CA TRP A 238 10.47 5.80 5.29
C TRP A 238 9.89 7.11 4.70
N ARG A 239 9.91 7.28 3.38
CA ARG A 239 9.28 8.41 2.67
C ARG A 239 7.76 8.50 2.93
N ILE A 240 7.08 7.36 2.90
CA ILE A 240 5.63 7.25 3.11
C ILE A 240 5.32 7.33 4.61
N ILE A 241 6.12 6.67 5.46
CA ILE A 241 6.01 6.77 6.93
C ILE A 241 6.07 8.25 7.37
N ARG A 242 7.04 9.01 6.84
CA ARG A 242 7.15 10.45 7.11
C ARG A 242 5.89 11.21 6.67
N SER A 243 5.35 10.88 5.50
CA SER A 243 4.19 11.56 4.92
C SER A 243 2.90 11.27 5.69
N LEU A 244 2.66 10.02 6.13
CA LEU A 244 1.48 9.61 6.90
C LEU A 244 1.56 10.00 8.37
N GLY A 245 2.73 9.88 9.02
CA GLY A 245 2.85 10.01 10.48
C GLY A 245 2.58 11.40 11.04
N LYS A 246 2.94 12.47 10.31
CA LYS A 246 2.73 13.87 10.75
C LYS A 246 1.92 14.72 9.76
N GLY A 247 1.57 14.16 8.59
CA GLY A 247 1.00 14.91 7.47
C GLY A 247 -0.52 15.07 7.49
N LEU A 248 -1.27 14.22 8.20
CA LEU A 248 -2.73 14.16 8.10
C LEU A 248 -3.49 14.74 9.31
N THR A 249 -3.11 14.36 10.53
CA THR A 249 -3.65 14.88 11.79
C THR A 249 -2.59 14.73 12.88
N GLU A 250 -2.67 15.54 13.94
CA GLU A 250 -1.91 15.27 15.16
C GLU A 250 -2.52 14.04 15.85
N VAL A 251 -1.78 12.94 15.86
CA VAL A 251 -2.20 11.69 16.48
C VAL A 251 -1.60 11.59 17.88
N ARG A 252 -2.45 11.48 18.90
CA ARG A 252 -2.04 11.08 20.26
C ARG A 252 -2.32 9.58 20.47
N PRO A 253 -1.71 8.92 21.48
CA PRO A 253 -1.92 7.49 21.73
C PRO A 253 -3.40 7.02 21.81
N PRO A 254 -4.36 7.78 22.40
CA PRO A 254 -5.77 7.37 22.39
C PRO A 254 -6.38 7.32 20.97
N GLN A 255 -6.03 8.30 20.12
CA GLN A 255 -6.48 8.34 18.73
C GLN A 255 -5.80 7.25 17.89
N GLY A 256 -4.52 7.00 18.15
CA GLY A 256 -3.76 5.91 17.55
C GLY A 256 -4.43 4.56 17.83
N LEU A 257 -4.67 4.25 19.11
CA LEU A 257 -5.38 3.02 19.52
C LEU A 257 -6.75 2.90 18.84
N ALA A 258 -7.56 3.95 18.85
CA ALA A 258 -8.90 3.93 18.26
C ALA A 258 -8.86 3.72 16.74
N SER A 259 -7.98 4.44 16.04
CA SER A 259 -7.79 4.34 14.59
C SER A 259 -7.30 2.95 14.17
N GLU A 260 -6.25 2.45 14.84
CA GLU A 260 -5.61 1.16 14.54
C GLU A 260 -6.58 0.00 14.82
N THR A 261 -7.30 0.03 15.94
CA THR A 261 -8.30 -1.01 16.27
C THR A 261 -9.45 -1.03 15.27
N ALA A 262 -10.02 0.14 14.94
CA ALA A 262 -11.10 0.24 13.96
C ALA A 262 -10.63 -0.24 12.57
N THR A 263 -9.43 0.15 12.17
CA THR A 263 -8.86 -0.27 10.88
C THR A 263 -8.60 -1.77 10.84
N ALA A 264 -7.98 -2.34 11.86
CA ALA A 264 -7.72 -3.77 11.94
C ALA A 264 -9.03 -4.58 11.85
N ALA A 265 -10.08 -4.14 12.55
CA ALA A 265 -11.40 -4.77 12.48
C ALA A 265 -11.96 -4.74 11.04
N VAL A 266 -11.95 -3.58 10.38
CA VAL A 266 -12.44 -3.44 8.99
C VAL A 266 -11.63 -4.32 8.03
N ILE A 267 -10.29 -4.34 8.15
CA ILE A 267 -9.42 -5.15 7.28
C ILE A 267 -9.69 -6.65 7.48
N LEU A 268 -9.79 -7.12 8.73
CA LEU A 268 -10.03 -8.54 9.02
C LEU A 268 -11.42 -8.99 8.57
N THR A 269 -12.47 -8.20 8.86
CA THR A 269 -13.83 -8.50 8.40
C THR A 269 -13.90 -8.53 6.87
N SER A 270 -13.29 -7.55 6.20
CA SER A 270 -13.20 -7.51 4.73
C SER A 270 -12.48 -8.74 4.16
N SER A 271 -11.36 -9.12 4.77
CA SER A 271 -10.58 -10.29 4.35
C SER A 271 -11.36 -11.59 4.55
N HIS A 272 -12.17 -11.69 5.61
CA HIS A 272 -13.08 -12.81 5.83
C HIS A 272 -14.20 -12.91 4.78
N MET A 273 -14.66 -11.76 4.26
CA MET A 273 -15.66 -11.66 3.19
C MET A 273 -15.07 -11.82 1.78
N GLY A 274 -13.74 -11.91 1.65
CA GLY A 274 -13.03 -11.97 0.37
C GLY A 274 -13.16 -10.67 -0.43
N TYR A 275 -13.24 -9.51 0.23
CA TYR A 275 -13.26 -8.21 -0.44
C TYR A 275 -11.84 -7.70 -0.69
N GLY A 276 -11.59 -7.23 -1.92
CA GLY A 276 -10.31 -6.71 -2.40
C GLY A 276 -10.05 -5.29 -1.92
N LEU A 277 -9.85 -5.16 -0.62
CA LEU A 277 -9.71 -3.89 0.08
C LEU A 277 -8.33 -3.23 -0.09
N SER A 278 -8.32 -1.90 -0.01
CA SER A 278 -7.10 -1.11 0.21
C SER A 278 -6.90 -0.78 1.68
N THR A 279 -5.90 -1.41 2.29
CA THR A 279 -5.36 -1.07 3.62
C THR A 279 -5.04 0.42 3.75
N THR A 280 -4.40 1.02 2.73
CA THR A 280 -4.08 2.45 2.71
C THR A 280 -5.33 3.34 2.83
N GLN A 281 -6.42 2.97 2.15
CA GLN A 281 -7.69 3.71 2.24
C GLN A 281 -8.32 3.55 3.62
N VAL A 282 -8.38 2.32 4.14
CA VAL A 282 -8.95 2.05 5.48
C VAL A 282 -8.19 2.81 6.56
N VAL A 283 -6.86 2.72 6.57
CA VAL A 283 -6.01 3.41 7.55
C VAL A 283 -6.16 4.91 7.39
N GLY A 284 -6.13 5.43 6.17
CA GLY A 284 -6.36 6.85 5.92
C GLY A 284 -7.71 7.34 6.48
N GLY A 285 -8.77 6.57 6.23
CA GLY A 285 -10.11 6.79 6.78
C GLY A 285 -10.13 6.77 8.30
N GLY A 286 -9.56 5.74 8.91
CA GLY A 286 -9.45 5.59 10.36
C GLY A 286 -8.70 6.73 11.03
N VAL A 287 -7.56 7.16 10.46
CA VAL A 287 -6.76 8.27 11.00
C VAL A 287 -7.52 9.59 10.89
N MET A 288 -8.20 9.87 9.77
CA MET A 288 -9.06 11.06 9.63
C MET A 288 -10.21 11.03 10.65
N GLY A 289 -10.87 9.89 10.81
CA GLY A 289 -11.96 9.69 11.77
C GLY A 289 -11.52 9.90 13.21
N ALA A 290 -10.40 9.30 13.62
CA ALA A 290 -9.83 9.50 14.94
C ALA A 290 -9.36 10.95 15.17
N GLY A 291 -8.87 11.63 14.12
CA GLY A 291 -8.57 13.06 14.14
C GLY A 291 -9.80 13.90 14.50
N LEU A 292 -10.93 13.67 13.80
CA LEU A 292 -12.19 14.37 14.01
C LEU A 292 -12.93 13.98 15.31
N GLY A 293 -12.64 12.80 15.86
CA GLY A 293 -13.26 12.30 17.10
C GLY A 293 -12.79 13.01 18.36
N ARG A 294 -11.66 13.71 18.31
CA ARG A 294 -11.12 14.49 19.43
C ARG A 294 -11.69 15.90 19.45
N SER A 295 -12.08 16.40 20.63
CA SER A 295 -12.47 17.81 20.79
C SER A 295 -11.32 18.74 20.37
N GLY A 296 -11.59 19.66 19.44
CA GLY A 296 -10.60 20.55 18.84
C GLY A 296 -9.58 19.88 17.91
N GLY A 297 -9.81 18.63 17.49
CA GLY A 297 -8.98 17.93 16.52
C GLY A 297 -8.98 18.60 15.15
N LYS A 298 -7.80 18.71 14.52
CA LYS A 298 -7.64 19.33 13.20
C LYS A 298 -7.12 18.30 12.20
N VAL A 299 -7.88 18.08 11.13
CA VAL A 299 -7.43 17.31 9.96
C VAL A 299 -6.89 18.27 8.91
N ARG A 300 -5.73 17.95 8.34
CA ARG A 300 -5.13 18.71 7.24
C ARG A 300 -5.82 18.35 5.92
N TRP A 301 -6.95 18.99 5.65
CA TRP A 301 -7.79 18.71 4.47
C TRP A 301 -7.07 18.79 3.12
N GLY A 302 -6.02 19.63 3.01
CA GLY A 302 -5.17 19.67 1.82
C GLY A 302 -4.47 18.33 1.54
N MET A 303 -3.98 17.65 2.58
CA MET A 303 -3.40 16.31 2.46
C MET A 303 -4.49 15.27 2.19
N ALA A 304 -5.59 15.28 2.96
CA ALA A 304 -6.71 14.36 2.76
C ALA A 304 -7.23 14.38 1.32
N ARG A 305 -7.40 15.56 0.74
CA ARG A 305 -7.81 15.73 -0.66
C ARG A 305 -6.79 15.13 -1.64
N ARG A 306 -5.48 15.35 -1.43
CA ARG A 306 -4.42 14.73 -2.25
C ARG A 306 -4.46 13.19 -2.16
N MET A 307 -4.74 12.64 -0.99
CA MET A 307 -4.89 11.18 -0.79
C MET A 307 -6.07 10.66 -1.60
N VAL A 308 -7.25 11.27 -1.49
CA VAL A 308 -8.45 10.85 -2.23
C VAL A 308 -8.24 10.92 -3.74
N TYR A 309 -7.58 11.97 -4.26
CA TYR A 309 -7.21 12.03 -5.67
C TYR A 309 -6.26 10.90 -6.07
N SER A 310 -5.23 10.64 -5.27
CA SER A 310 -4.30 9.53 -5.51
C SER A 310 -5.03 8.18 -5.51
N TRP A 311 -5.97 7.97 -4.58
CA TRP A 311 -6.78 6.76 -4.49
C TRP A 311 -7.62 6.53 -5.75
N GLY A 312 -8.32 7.57 -6.23
CA GLY A 312 -9.12 7.49 -7.46
C GLY A 312 -8.28 7.30 -8.72
N LEU A 313 -7.08 7.91 -8.78
CA LEU A 313 -6.19 7.84 -9.94
C LEU A 313 -5.44 6.50 -10.06
N THR A 314 -5.19 5.82 -8.94
CA THR A 314 -4.28 4.67 -8.90
C THR A 314 -4.76 3.51 -9.77
N LEU A 315 -6.04 3.12 -9.66
CA LEU A 315 -6.60 2.03 -10.46
C LEU A 315 -6.55 2.30 -11.98
N PRO A 316 -7.07 3.44 -12.50
CA PRO A 316 -7.04 3.72 -13.93
C PRO A 316 -5.62 3.91 -14.46
N ALA A 317 -4.73 4.57 -13.71
CA ALA A 317 -3.36 4.78 -14.16
C ALA A 317 -2.59 3.46 -14.25
N ALA A 318 -2.71 2.58 -13.26
CA ALA A 318 -2.10 1.25 -13.31
C ALA A 318 -2.69 0.38 -14.43
N ALA A 319 -4.00 0.52 -14.71
CA ALA A 319 -4.63 -0.16 -15.83
C ALA A 319 -4.07 0.30 -17.18
N VAL A 320 -3.88 1.60 -17.39
CA VAL A 320 -3.30 2.14 -18.63
C VAL A 320 -1.85 1.67 -18.80
N VAL A 321 -1.01 1.78 -17.77
CA VAL A 321 0.40 1.37 -17.84
C VAL A 321 0.50 -0.14 -18.13
N SER A 322 -0.31 -0.95 -17.46
CA SER A 322 -0.29 -2.40 -17.63
C SER A 322 -0.92 -2.85 -18.93
N GLY A 323 -1.94 -2.16 -19.42
CA GLY A 323 -2.53 -2.39 -20.75
C GLY A 323 -1.52 -2.09 -21.86
N ALA A 324 -0.78 -0.99 -21.75
CA ALA A 324 0.32 -0.69 -22.68
C ALA A 324 1.43 -1.76 -22.62
N ALA A 325 1.81 -2.21 -21.42
CA ALA A 325 2.76 -3.31 -21.26
C ALA A 325 2.23 -4.62 -21.87
N ALA A 326 0.93 -4.91 -21.73
CA ALA A 326 0.32 -6.11 -22.29
C ALA A 326 0.31 -6.05 -23.82
N PHE A 327 -0.02 -4.90 -24.41
CA PHE A 327 0.03 -4.68 -25.86
C PHE A 327 1.43 -4.97 -26.44
N VAL A 328 2.47 -4.51 -25.76
CA VAL A 328 3.86 -4.77 -26.15
C VAL A 328 4.22 -6.25 -25.95
N ALA A 329 3.85 -6.83 -24.81
CA ALA A 329 4.13 -8.24 -24.50
C ALA A 329 3.43 -9.21 -25.47
N ASP A 330 2.31 -8.82 -26.06
CA ASP A 330 1.55 -9.61 -27.05
C ASP A 330 2.30 -9.75 -28.39
N GLN A 331 3.29 -8.91 -28.66
CA GLN A 331 4.12 -8.99 -29.87
C GLN A 331 5.12 -10.17 -29.87
N GLY A 332 5.06 -11.04 -28.85
CA GLY A 332 5.90 -12.23 -28.69
C GLY A 332 7.07 -12.01 -27.73
N THR A 333 8.07 -12.88 -27.80
CA THR A 333 9.18 -12.95 -26.82
C THR A 333 9.96 -11.63 -26.71
N TRP A 334 10.20 -10.94 -27.82
CA TRP A 334 10.91 -9.66 -27.79
C TRP A 334 10.11 -8.59 -27.03
N GLY A 335 8.79 -8.60 -27.16
CA GLY A 335 7.89 -7.70 -26.44
C GLY A 335 7.95 -7.92 -24.93
N VAL A 336 7.94 -9.18 -24.50
CA VAL A 336 8.14 -9.55 -23.08
C VAL A 336 9.50 -9.06 -22.56
N LEU A 337 10.57 -9.21 -23.35
CA LEU A 337 11.90 -8.70 -22.98
C LEU A 337 11.93 -7.17 -22.86
N VAL A 338 11.24 -6.45 -23.74
CA VAL A 338 11.10 -4.99 -23.66
C VAL A 338 10.39 -4.58 -22.38
N VAL A 339 9.26 -5.24 -22.03
CA VAL A 339 8.53 -4.96 -20.79
C VAL A 339 9.41 -5.24 -19.56
N GLY A 340 10.13 -6.37 -19.54
CA GLY A 340 11.04 -6.70 -18.45
C GLY A 340 12.20 -5.71 -18.32
N THR A 341 12.78 -5.29 -19.44
CA THR A 341 13.84 -4.27 -19.46
C THR A 341 13.33 -2.92 -18.96
N ALA A 342 12.14 -2.50 -19.40
CA ALA A 342 11.51 -1.27 -18.94
C ALA A 342 11.20 -1.30 -17.43
N LEU A 343 10.74 -2.44 -16.91
CA LEU A 343 10.54 -2.65 -15.48
C LEU A 343 11.85 -2.47 -14.69
N VAL A 344 12.92 -3.16 -15.10
CA VAL A 344 14.22 -3.12 -14.40
C VAL A 344 14.85 -1.73 -14.47
N LEU A 345 14.89 -1.12 -15.65
CA LEU A 345 15.45 0.22 -15.84
C LEU A 345 14.62 1.29 -15.12
N GLY A 346 13.29 1.21 -15.19
CA GLY A 346 12.37 2.12 -14.50
C GLY A 346 12.53 2.03 -12.99
N ALA A 347 12.54 0.81 -12.43
CA ALA A 347 12.79 0.58 -11.01
C ALA A 347 14.17 1.09 -10.57
N GLY A 348 15.22 0.80 -11.35
CA GLY A 348 16.58 1.25 -11.09
C GLY A 348 16.70 2.78 -11.13
N ALA A 349 16.11 3.44 -12.12
CA ALA A 349 16.09 4.90 -12.23
C ALA A 349 15.38 5.55 -11.04
N MET A 350 14.20 5.04 -10.65
CA MET A 350 13.46 5.54 -9.49
C MET A 350 14.25 5.35 -8.19
N TRP A 351 14.92 4.22 -8.03
CA TRP A 351 15.80 3.96 -6.89
C TRP A 351 17.00 4.91 -6.85
N LEU A 352 17.68 5.14 -7.98
CA LEU A 352 18.78 6.11 -8.07
C LEU A 352 18.33 7.53 -7.75
N LEU A 353 17.17 7.96 -8.28
CA LEU A 353 16.56 9.25 -7.96
C LEU A 353 16.23 9.37 -6.47
N SER A 354 15.77 8.28 -5.84
CA SER A 354 15.47 8.25 -4.41
C SER A 354 16.70 8.49 -3.52
N ARG A 355 17.91 8.18 -4.01
CA ARG A 355 19.17 8.40 -3.27
C ARG A 355 19.56 9.88 -3.18
N ARG A 356 18.98 10.75 -4.02
CA ARG A 356 19.26 12.20 -3.99
C ARG A 356 18.69 12.92 -2.76
N THR A 357 17.61 12.38 -2.18
CA THR A 357 16.94 12.95 -1.00
C THR A 357 16.66 11.86 0.05
N PRO A 358 17.71 11.31 0.70
CA PRO A 358 17.57 10.11 1.51
C PRO A 358 16.68 10.33 2.74
N VAL A 359 15.66 9.48 2.87
CA VAL A 359 14.80 9.39 4.06
C VAL A 359 15.09 8.05 4.73
N THR A 360 15.51 8.09 5.99
CA THR A 360 15.99 6.93 6.76
C THR A 360 15.26 6.86 8.10
N ALA A 361 15.44 5.77 8.84
CA ALA A 361 14.91 5.62 10.19
C ALA A 361 15.39 6.72 11.17
N ALA A 362 16.55 7.33 10.92
CA ALA A 362 17.10 8.38 11.77
C ALA A 362 16.36 9.73 11.58
N ASN A 363 16.03 10.08 10.34
CA ASN A 363 15.43 11.37 10.00
C ASN A 363 13.92 11.29 9.69
N VAL A 364 13.28 10.14 9.81
CA VAL A 364 11.85 9.96 9.43
C VAL A 364 10.92 10.90 10.19
N ASN A 365 11.29 11.28 11.43
CA ASN A 365 10.52 12.18 12.28
C ASN A 365 10.90 13.66 12.15
N GLU A 366 11.99 13.97 11.47
CA GLU A 366 12.43 15.33 11.16
C GLU A 366 11.60 15.82 9.97
N VAL A 367 10.64 16.70 10.25
CA VAL A 367 9.84 17.35 9.21
C VAL A 367 10.38 18.77 9.09
N THR A 368 11.29 19.00 8.15
CA THR A 368 11.33 20.29 7.49
C THR A 368 10.04 20.37 6.66
N PRO A 369 9.28 21.48 6.71
CA PRO A 369 8.17 21.69 5.79
C PRO A 369 8.74 21.52 4.39
N VAL A 370 8.25 20.53 3.64
CA VAL A 370 8.50 20.51 2.20
C VAL A 370 7.64 21.62 1.63
N ASP A 371 8.16 22.84 1.70
CA ASP A 371 7.74 23.92 0.83
C ASP A 371 8.07 23.45 -0.58
N VAL A 372 7.02 23.06 -1.30
CA VAL A 372 7.05 23.11 -2.75
C VAL A 372 6.92 24.58 -3.11
N THR A 373 7.98 25.36 -2.89
CA THR A 373 8.11 26.67 -3.53
C THR A 373 8.41 26.37 -4.99
N PRO A 374 7.63 26.87 -5.97
CA PRO A 374 8.09 26.91 -7.36
C PRO A 374 9.43 27.63 -7.35
N ALA A 375 10.43 27.07 -8.05
CA ALA A 375 11.76 27.66 -8.13
C ALA A 375 11.65 29.17 -8.40
N GLN A 376 11.84 29.99 -7.37
CA GLN A 376 12.13 31.40 -7.57
C GLN A 376 13.55 31.42 -8.11
N THR A 377 13.62 31.72 -9.40
CA THR A 377 14.85 32.03 -10.11
C THR A 377 15.63 33.02 -9.26
N ALA A 378 16.84 32.64 -8.86
CA ALA A 378 17.75 33.51 -8.14
C ALA A 378 18.11 34.70 -9.04
N ALA A 379 17.43 35.83 -8.85
CA ALA A 379 17.94 37.13 -9.25
C ALA A 379 18.56 37.75 -7.99
N ALA A 380 19.85 37.55 -7.80
CA ALA A 380 20.62 38.28 -6.81
C ALA A 380 20.72 39.74 -7.26
N THR A 381 19.89 40.62 -6.71
CA THR A 381 20.14 42.06 -6.71
C THR A 381 21.20 42.36 -5.66
N PRO A 382 22.36 42.95 -6.01
CA PRO A 382 23.34 43.37 -5.01
C PRO A 382 22.79 44.55 -4.21
N SER A 383 22.99 44.50 -2.88
CA SER A 383 22.71 45.60 -1.96
C SER A 383 23.62 46.81 -2.27
N PRO A 384 23.12 48.06 -2.22
CA PRO A 384 23.95 49.22 -2.53
C PRO A 384 25.00 49.44 -1.43
N ALA A 385 26.26 49.60 -1.86
CA ALA A 385 27.38 49.94 -1.00
C ALA A 385 27.12 51.32 -0.36
N THR A 386 27.11 51.36 0.97
CA THR A 386 27.10 52.60 1.74
C THR A 386 28.46 53.29 1.56
N THR A 387 28.49 54.37 0.79
CA THR A 387 29.66 55.25 0.71
C THR A 387 29.52 56.30 1.81
N THR A 388 30.29 56.16 2.87
CA THR A 388 30.61 57.26 3.78
C THR A 388 31.51 58.24 3.04
N VAL A 389 31.04 59.47 2.84
CA VAL A 389 31.90 60.61 2.50
C VAL A 389 31.73 61.64 3.62
N ALA A 390 32.85 61.91 4.29
CA ALA A 390 33.02 63.01 5.21
C ALA A 390 33.38 64.27 4.43
N ALA A 391 32.65 65.37 4.66
CA ALA A 391 33.11 66.75 4.72
C ALA A 391 31.92 67.63 5.17
#